data_AF-K9Q0V3-F1
#
_entry.id   AF-K9Q0V3-F1
#
_cell.length_a   1.000
_cell.length_b   1.000
_cell.length_c   1.000
_cell.angle_alpha   90.00
_cell.angle_beta   90.00
_cell.angle_gamma   90.00
#
_symmetry.space_group_name_H-M   'P 1'
#
loop_
_entity.id
_entity.type
_entity.pdbx_description
1 polymer ?
#
loop_
_entity_poly.entity_id
_entity_poly.type
_entity_poly.pdbx_seq_one_letter_code
_entity_poly.pdbx_strand_id
1 'polypeptide(L)'
;MIEPVTATIATSVATILFTKALEKTGENLGDMASEQIGKLWDAVRAKFQAEDVAGKITKAEADPSEKNVGRFQSELEELLEDDGEFLAELQGILAALEGDAQVKQVLLKNIDVAGDAEIGDMSQSSSGGNVSQEAITDVKVGGNLKIGNVDQQG
;
A
#
# COMPACT_ATOMS: atom_id res chain seq x y z
N MET A 1 21.76 12.03 -18.00
CA MET A 1 20.62 12.75 -17.40
C MET A 1 19.89 11.70 -16.61
N ILE A 2 19.83 11.86 -15.30
CA ILE A 2 19.06 10.98 -14.39
C ILE A 2 17.60 11.10 -14.82
N GLU A 3 16.94 9.97 -15.11
CA GLU A 3 15.51 10.02 -15.43
C GLU A 3 14.71 10.25 -14.13
N PRO A 4 13.79 11.22 -14.08
CA PRO A 4 13.03 11.53 -12.85
C PRO A 4 12.23 10.33 -12.31
N VAL A 5 12.05 9.30 -13.12
CA VAL A 5 11.31 8.07 -12.78
C VAL A 5 12.13 7.15 -11.87
N THR A 6 13.41 6.90 -12.15
CA THR A 6 14.24 5.96 -11.37
C THR A 6 14.43 6.44 -9.92
N ALA A 7 14.74 7.73 -9.74
CA ALA A 7 14.85 8.36 -8.43
C ALA A 7 13.54 8.27 -7.62
N THR A 8 12.40 8.46 -8.29
CA THR A 8 11.07 8.36 -7.66
C THR A 8 10.80 6.93 -7.19
N ILE A 9 11.05 5.93 -8.06
CA ILE A 9 10.87 4.52 -7.73
C ILE A 9 11.79 4.11 -6.57
N ALA A 10 13.07 4.46 -6.63
CA ALA A 10 14.02 4.15 -5.57
C ALA A 10 13.60 4.74 -4.21
N THR A 11 13.11 5.98 -4.21
CA THR A 11 12.57 6.65 -3.01
C THR A 11 11.34 5.92 -2.46
N SER A 12 10.39 5.54 -3.34
CA SER A 12 9.17 4.81 -2.94
C SER A 12 9.50 3.46 -2.32
N VAL A 13 10.43 2.71 -2.93
CA VAL A 13 10.88 1.42 -2.41
C VAL A 13 11.57 1.57 -1.06
N ALA A 14 12.52 2.51 -0.94
CA ALA A 14 13.19 2.77 0.34
C ALA A 14 12.19 3.13 1.44
N THR A 15 11.19 3.95 1.11
CA THR A 15 10.09 4.30 2.02
C THR A 15 9.30 3.05 2.44
N ILE A 16 8.83 2.25 1.49
CA ILE A 16 8.00 1.06 1.79
C ILE A 16 8.77 0.06 2.67
N LEU A 17 10.04 -0.20 2.36
CA LEU A 17 10.84 -1.21 3.05
C LEU A 17 11.32 -0.75 4.43
N PHE A 18 11.70 0.52 4.60
CA PHE A 18 12.35 1.00 5.83
C PHE A 18 11.48 1.91 6.70
N THR A 19 10.40 2.50 6.18
CA THR A 19 9.43 3.22 7.01
C THR A 19 8.59 2.26 7.85
N LYS A 20 8.33 1.03 7.37
CA LYS A 20 7.63 -0.02 8.14
C LYS A 20 8.50 -0.66 9.22
N ALA A 21 9.82 -0.62 9.10
CA ALA A 21 10.73 -1.07 10.16
C ALA A 21 10.72 -0.13 11.39
N LEU A 22 10.25 1.12 11.22
CA LEU A 22 10.06 2.09 12.31
C LEU A 22 8.67 1.98 12.96
N GLU A 23 7.65 1.56 12.20
CA GLU A 23 6.32 1.26 12.71
C GLU A 23 6.26 -0.18 13.24
N LYS A 24 6.52 -0.38 14.53
CA LYS A 24 6.27 -1.64 15.27
C LYS A 24 4.78 -2.04 15.33
N THR A 25 4.02 -1.95 14.24
CA THR A 25 2.55 -2.02 14.26
C THR A 25 2.04 -2.78 13.04
N GLY A 26 2.34 -4.08 12.99
CA GLY A 26 1.83 -5.01 11.97
C GLY A 26 0.33 -5.33 12.08
N GLU A 27 -0.52 -4.42 12.57
CA GLU A 27 -1.95 -4.72 12.79
C GLU A 27 -2.89 -4.29 11.64
N ASN A 28 -2.42 -3.59 10.60
CA ASN A 28 -3.33 -2.99 9.60
C ASN A 28 -2.93 -3.15 8.12
N LEU A 29 -2.02 -4.06 7.78
CA LEU A 29 -1.75 -4.37 6.36
C LEU A 29 -2.56 -5.59 5.95
N GLY A 30 -3.39 -5.45 4.91
CA GLY A 30 -4.08 -6.58 4.32
C GLY A 30 -3.10 -7.64 3.81
N ASP A 31 -3.57 -8.89 3.72
CA ASP A 31 -2.74 -10.04 3.32
C ASP A 31 -2.08 -9.83 1.94
N MET A 32 -2.79 -9.21 1.01
CA MET A 32 -2.30 -8.94 -0.35
C MET A 32 -1.18 -7.88 -0.37
N ALA A 33 -1.33 -6.79 0.39
CA ALA A 33 -0.27 -5.78 0.53
C ALA A 33 0.98 -6.38 1.19
N SER A 34 0.81 -7.28 2.16
CA SER A 34 1.92 -7.99 2.80
C SER A 34 2.66 -8.91 1.82
N GLU A 35 1.93 -9.62 0.95
CA GLU A 35 2.52 -10.45 -0.11
C GLU A 35 3.34 -9.60 -1.10
N GLN A 36 2.80 -8.46 -1.54
CA GLN A 36 3.49 -7.60 -2.49
C GLN A 36 4.73 -6.92 -1.88
N ILE A 37 4.70 -6.58 -0.59
CA ILE A 37 5.89 -6.09 0.12
C ILE A 37 6.95 -7.19 0.21
N GLY A 38 6.55 -8.44 0.46
CA GLY A 38 7.46 -9.59 0.42
C GLY A 38 8.12 -9.74 -0.95
N LYS A 39 7.34 -9.68 -2.03
CA LYS A 39 7.86 -9.69 -3.41
C LYS A 39 8.82 -8.53 -3.68
N LEU A 40 8.48 -7.33 -3.22
CA LEU A 40 9.33 -6.16 -3.37
C LEU A 40 10.69 -6.35 -2.68
N TRP A 41 10.67 -6.88 -1.46
CA TRP A 41 11.87 -7.17 -0.69
C TRP A 41 12.75 -8.23 -1.38
N ASP A 42 12.14 -9.33 -1.83
CA ASP A 42 12.84 -10.43 -2.47
C ASP A 42 13.48 -10.00 -3.79
N ALA A 43 12.76 -9.25 -4.63
CA ALA A 43 13.28 -8.73 -5.90
C ALA A 43 14.51 -7.83 -5.68
N VAL A 44 14.41 -6.86 -4.77
CA VAL A 44 15.51 -5.95 -4.45
C VAL A 44 16.71 -6.71 -3.86
N ARG A 45 16.47 -7.64 -2.93
CA ARG A 45 17.54 -8.42 -2.30
C ARG A 45 18.25 -9.32 -3.31
N ALA A 46 17.51 -9.97 -4.21
CA ALA A 46 18.07 -10.80 -5.26
C ALA A 46 18.95 -9.97 -6.21
N LYS A 47 18.48 -8.80 -6.64
CA LYS A 47 19.26 -7.90 -7.49
C LYS A 47 20.53 -7.42 -6.78
N PHE A 48 20.43 -6.97 -5.53
CA PHE A 48 21.60 -6.54 -4.76
C PHE A 48 22.61 -7.68 -4.53
N GLN A 49 22.16 -8.94 -4.44
CA GLN A 49 23.06 -10.10 -4.36
C GLN A 49 23.74 -10.39 -5.70
N ALA A 50 23.00 -10.32 -6.80
CA ALA A 50 23.55 -10.55 -8.14
C ALA A 50 24.65 -9.54 -8.50
N GLU A 51 24.53 -8.31 -8.01
CA GLU A 51 25.46 -7.20 -8.25
C GLU A 51 26.53 -7.03 -7.15
N ASP A 52 26.64 -7.99 -6.22
CA ASP A 52 27.60 -8.01 -5.09
C ASP A 52 27.55 -6.79 -4.15
N VAL A 53 26.36 -6.18 -4.01
CA VAL A 53 26.11 -4.98 -3.19
C VAL A 53 25.15 -5.24 -2.03
N ALA A 54 24.87 -6.51 -1.74
CA ALA A 54 24.00 -6.96 -0.64
C ALA A 54 24.35 -6.37 0.73
N GLY A 55 25.61 -5.97 0.96
CA GLY A 55 26.00 -5.28 2.18
C GLY A 55 25.30 -3.93 2.42
N LYS A 56 24.77 -3.28 1.37
CA LYS A 56 24.03 -2.01 1.48
C LYS A 56 22.63 -2.22 2.06
N ILE A 57 21.88 -3.22 1.55
CA ILE A 57 20.56 -3.58 2.10
C ILE A 57 20.68 -4.12 3.53
N THR A 58 21.66 -4.97 3.83
CA THR A 58 21.85 -5.50 5.21
C THR A 58 22.14 -4.41 6.23
N LYS A 59 22.88 -3.36 5.85
CA LYS A 59 23.16 -2.23 6.75
C LYS A 59 21.93 -1.37 7.00
N ALA A 60 21.12 -1.11 5.97
CA ALA A 60 19.86 -0.38 6.11
C ALA A 60 18.83 -1.16 6.92
N GLU A 61 18.79 -2.49 6.78
CA GLU A 61 17.94 -3.39 7.57
C GLU A 61 18.34 -3.40 9.06
N ALA A 62 19.64 -3.49 9.36
CA ALA A 62 20.14 -3.53 10.73
C ALA A 62 20.06 -2.17 11.45
N ASP A 63 20.23 -1.06 10.71
CA ASP A 63 20.18 0.30 11.20
C ASP A 63 19.58 1.23 10.12
N PRO A 64 18.26 1.50 10.15
CA PRO A 64 17.57 2.32 9.15
C PRO A 64 17.80 3.82 9.39
N SER A 65 19.03 4.23 9.72
CA SER A 65 19.42 5.62 9.79
C SER A 65 19.40 6.27 8.40
N GLU A 66 19.14 7.59 8.32
CA GLU A 66 19.09 8.35 7.06
C GLU A 66 20.29 8.07 6.15
N LYS A 67 21.48 7.90 6.76
CA LYS A 67 22.71 7.57 6.04
C LYS A 67 22.66 6.19 5.37
N ASN A 68 22.16 5.16 6.05
CA ASN A 68 22.12 3.81 5.49
C ASN A 68 20.99 3.66 4.48
N VAL A 69 19.82 4.25 4.76
CA VAL A 69 18.70 4.29 3.82
C VAL A 69 19.09 5.09 2.56
N GLY A 70 19.73 6.25 2.71
CA GLY A 70 20.21 7.03 1.57
C GLY A 70 21.22 6.28 0.71
N ARG A 71 22.13 5.50 1.32
CA ARG A 71 23.07 4.63 0.59
C ARG A 71 22.38 3.49 -0.15
N PHE A 72 21.37 2.89 0.46
CA PHE A 72 20.54 1.90 -0.20
C PHE A 72 19.80 2.51 -1.40
N GLN A 73 19.20 3.70 -1.21
CA GLN A 73 18.42 4.37 -2.23
C GLN A 73 19.29 4.75 -3.44
N SER A 74 20.46 5.37 -3.22
CA SER A 74 21.37 5.71 -4.31
C SER A 74 21.79 4.47 -5.10
N GLU A 75 22.06 3.35 -4.41
CA GLU A 75 22.39 2.11 -5.11
C GLU A 75 21.24 1.57 -5.93
N LEU A 76 20.04 1.56 -5.35
CA LEU A 76 18.85 1.10 -6.03
C LEU A 76 18.59 1.96 -7.27
N GLU A 77 18.80 3.27 -7.19
CA GLU A 77 18.67 4.19 -8.32
C GLU A 77 19.65 3.85 -9.45
N GLU A 78 20.94 3.65 -9.15
CA GLU A 78 21.95 3.23 -10.13
C GLU A 78 21.56 1.91 -10.82
N LEU A 79 21.12 0.92 -10.03
CA LEU A 79 20.70 -0.38 -10.57
C LEU A 79 19.44 -0.31 -11.45
N LEU A 80 18.54 0.63 -11.18
CA LEU A 80 17.35 0.86 -11.99
C LEU A 80 17.68 1.60 -13.30
N GLU A 81 18.70 2.45 -13.30
CA GLU A 81 19.19 3.11 -14.51
C GLU A 81 19.88 2.12 -15.45
N ASP A 82 20.63 1.18 -14.89
CA ASP A 82 21.40 0.19 -15.66
C ASP A 82 20.55 -1.02 -16.12
N ASP A 83 19.45 -1.32 -15.43
CA ASP A 83 18.60 -2.48 -15.69
C ASP A 83 17.11 -2.10 -15.84
N GLY A 84 16.70 -1.89 -17.09
CA GLY A 84 15.33 -1.56 -17.44
C GLY A 84 14.31 -2.69 -17.19
N GLU A 85 14.74 -3.95 -17.17
CA GLU A 85 13.85 -5.07 -16.83
C GLU A 85 13.56 -5.07 -15.32
N PHE A 86 14.59 -4.83 -14.51
CA PHE A 86 14.44 -4.65 -13.07
C PHE A 86 13.57 -3.43 -12.73
N LEU A 87 13.72 -2.32 -13.46
CA LEU A 87 12.84 -1.16 -13.31
C LEU A 87 11.37 -1.51 -13.58
N ALA A 88 11.09 -2.22 -14.68
CA ALA A 88 9.73 -2.62 -15.02
C ALA A 88 9.14 -3.59 -13.98
N GLU A 89 9.95 -4.49 -13.42
CA GLU A 89 9.55 -5.39 -12.33
C GLU A 89 9.11 -4.60 -11.09
N LEU A 90 9.95 -3.66 -10.61
CA LEU A 90 9.62 -2.87 -9.43
C LEU A 90 8.40 -1.97 -9.65
N GLN A 91 8.25 -1.39 -10.85
CA GLN A 91 7.06 -0.64 -11.21
C GLN A 91 5.79 -1.49 -11.15
N GLY A 92 5.85 -2.74 -11.62
CA GLY A 92 4.73 -3.67 -11.55
C GLY A 92 4.32 -3.99 -10.11
N ILE A 93 5.30 -4.23 -9.23
CA ILE A 93 5.04 -4.51 -7.81
C ILE A 93 4.47 -3.28 -7.10
N LEU A 94 5.02 -2.08 -7.37
CA LEU A 94 4.51 -0.82 -6.80
C LEU A 94 3.09 -0.51 -7.29
N ALA A 95 2.80 -0.71 -8.58
CA ALA A 95 1.45 -0.54 -9.11
C ALA A 95 0.45 -1.53 -8.49
N ALA A 96 0.88 -2.75 -8.18
CA ALA A 96 0.05 -3.71 -7.46
C ALA A 96 -0.21 -3.27 -6.01
N LEU A 97 0.77 -2.67 -5.34
CA LEU A 97 0.60 -2.07 -4.00
C LEU A 97 -0.35 -0.87 -4.00
N GLU A 98 -0.29 -0.03 -5.04
CA GLU A 98 -1.21 1.09 -5.23
C GLU A 98 -2.63 0.63 -5.62
N GLY A 99 -2.75 -0.39 -6.48
CA GLY A 99 -4.02 -0.99 -6.86
C GLY A 99 -4.68 -1.79 -5.73
N ASP A 100 -3.88 -2.23 -4.75
CA ASP A 100 -4.32 -2.90 -3.53
C ASP A 100 -4.60 -1.93 -2.36
N ALA A 101 -4.38 -0.63 -2.57
CA ALA A 101 -5.25 0.35 -1.97
C ALA A 101 -6.63 0.25 -2.64
N GLN A 102 -7.33 -0.89 -2.47
CA GLN A 102 -8.77 -0.91 -2.64
C GLN A 102 -9.27 0.25 -1.78
N VAL A 103 -9.75 1.30 -2.43
CA VAL A 103 -10.44 2.37 -1.75
C VAL A 103 -11.69 1.72 -1.16
N LYS A 104 -11.58 1.23 0.08
CA LYS A 104 -12.70 0.65 0.79
C LYS A 104 -13.64 1.79 1.11
N GLN A 105 -14.60 2.01 0.22
CA GLN A 105 -15.57 3.07 0.37
C GLN A 105 -16.68 2.55 1.28
N VAL A 106 -16.62 2.98 2.54
CA VAL A 106 -17.66 2.73 3.53
C VAL A 106 -18.52 3.98 3.67
N LEU A 107 -19.81 3.87 3.37
CA LEU A 107 -20.72 5.02 3.45
C LEU A 107 -21.07 5.36 4.91
N LEU A 108 -21.33 4.36 5.75
CA LEU A 108 -21.60 4.51 7.18
C LEU A 108 -20.77 3.51 8.00
N LYS A 109 -19.98 4.02 8.96
CA LYS A 109 -19.16 3.22 9.87
C LYS A 109 -19.28 3.73 11.31
N ASN A 110 -19.30 2.82 12.29
CA ASN A 110 -19.23 3.13 13.73
C ASN A 110 -20.38 4.02 14.24
N ILE A 111 -21.62 3.72 13.85
CA ILE A 111 -22.79 4.46 14.32
C ILE A 111 -23.39 3.72 15.51
N ASP A 112 -23.50 4.39 16.66
CA ASP A 112 -24.18 3.88 17.86
C ASP A 112 -25.36 4.81 18.19
N VAL A 113 -26.58 4.30 18.02
CA VAL A 113 -27.81 5.04 18.24
C VAL A 113 -28.60 4.33 19.34
N ALA A 114 -28.86 5.01 20.46
CA ALA A 114 -29.57 4.42 21.59
C ALA A 114 -31.08 4.19 21.35
N GLY A 115 -31.65 4.79 20.30
CA GLY A 115 -33.08 4.72 19.97
C GLY A 115 -33.32 4.22 18.54
N ASP A 116 -34.43 4.63 17.93
CA ASP A 116 -34.75 4.31 16.53
C ASP A 116 -33.85 5.12 15.57
N ALA A 117 -33.48 4.52 14.44
CA ALA A 117 -32.71 5.15 13.37
C ALA A 117 -33.40 4.94 12.02
N GLU A 118 -33.45 5.99 11.20
CA GLU A 118 -33.97 5.93 9.83
C GLU A 118 -32.92 6.48 8.87
N ILE A 119 -32.53 5.65 7.91
CA ILE A 119 -31.63 5.98 6.83
C ILE A 119 -32.48 6.00 5.56
N GLY A 120 -32.46 7.12 4.84
CA GLY A 120 -33.16 7.25 3.56
C GLY A 120 -32.53 6.40 2.45
N ASP A 121 -32.93 6.65 1.20
CA ASP A 121 -32.35 5.95 0.05
C ASP A 121 -30.85 6.23 -0.08
N MET A 122 -30.07 5.19 -0.34
CA MET A 122 -28.62 5.25 -0.52
C MET A 122 -28.28 4.85 -1.97
N SER A 123 -27.44 5.65 -2.62
CA SER A 123 -26.90 5.36 -3.93
C SER A 123 -25.38 5.47 -3.86
N GLN A 124 -24.69 4.39 -4.20
CA GLN A 124 -23.23 4.33 -4.23
C GLN A 124 -22.77 3.94 -5.63
N SER A 125 -21.88 4.75 -6.21
CA SER A 125 -21.32 4.50 -7.55
C SER A 125 -19.80 4.63 -7.52
N SER A 126 -19.07 3.59 -7.95
CA SER A 126 -17.64 3.71 -8.25
C SER A 126 -17.42 4.14 -9.70
N SER A 127 -16.36 4.89 -9.94
CA SER A 127 -15.89 5.16 -11.30
C SER A 127 -14.41 4.79 -11.39
N GLY A 128 -14.14 3.56 -11.85
CA GLY A 128 -12.80 3.05 -12.14
C GLY A 128 -12.07 2.40 -10.94
N GLY A 129 -11.47 1.23 -11.21
CA GLY A 129 -10.64 0.46 -10.27
C GLY A 129 -11.34 -0.69 -9.55
N ASN A 130 -10.56 -1.55 -8.88
CA ASN A 130 -11.06 -2.60 -7.99
C ASN A 130 -11.52 -1.97 -6.66
N VAL A 131 -12.69 -1.35 -6.63
CA VAL A 131 -13.26 -0.73 -5.42
C VAL A 131 -14.12 -1.75 -4.68
N SER A 132 -13.74 -2.10 -3.45
CA SER A 132 -14.62 -2.83 -2.52
C SER A 132 -15.56 -1.83 -1.84
N GLN A 133 -16.85 -1.98 -2.09
CA GLN A 133 -17.89 -1.08 -1.60
C GLN A 133 -18.69 -1.75 -0.48
N GLU A 134 -18.80 -1.08 0.67
CA GLU A 134 -19.64 -1.51 1.78
C GLU A 134 -20.57 -0.35 2.20
N ALA A 135 -21.87 -0.54 2.11
CA ALA A 135 -22.81 0.53 2.46
C ALA A 135 -22.83 0.81 3.98
N ILE A 136 -22.84 -0.23 4.81
CA ILE A 136 -22.99 -0.10 6.27
C ILE A 136 -22.10 -1.10 6.98
N THR A 137 -21.24 -0.63 7.89
CA THR A 137 -20.48 -1.48 8.81
C THR A 137 -20.53 -0.97 10.25
N ASP A 138 -20.48 -1.89 11.21
CA ASP A 138 -20.38 -1.57 12.64
C ASP A 138 -21.45 -0.59 13.14
N VAL A 139 -22.72 -0.83 12.78
CA VAL A 139 -23.86 -0.02 13.23
C VAL A 139 -24.65 -0.74 14.32
N LYS A 140 -24.86 -0.05 15.44
CA LYS A 140 -25.67 -0.48 16.58
C LYS A 140 -26.84 0.46 16.75
N VAL A 141 -28.04 -0.11 16.81
CA VAL A 141 -29.29 0.64 17.01
C VAL A 141 -30.03 -0.01 18.16
N GLY A 142 -30.31 0.77 19.21
CA GLY A 142 -31.01 0.33 20.42
C GLY A 142 -32.52 0.16 20.23
N GLY A 143 -33.07 0.79 19.18
CA GLY A 143 -34.44 0.63 18.73
C GLY A 143 -34.54 0.00 17.33
N ASN A 144 -35.50 0.46 16.53
CA ASN A 144 -35.73 0.01 15.17
C ASN A 144 -34.80 0.71 14.18
N LEU A 145 -34.22 -0.05 13.25
CA LEU A 145 -33.49 0.49 12.10
C LEU A 145 -34.36 0.36 10.85
N LYS A 146 -34.64 1.49 10.19
CA LYS A 146 -35.25 1.53 8.85
C LYS A 146 -34.21 2.02 7.84
N ILE A 147 -34.14 1.32 6.72
CA ILE A 147 -33.26 1.65 5.59
C ILE A 147 -34.13 1.72 4.35
N GLY A 148 -33.98 2.80 3.58
CA GLY A 148 -34.59 2.96 2.26
C GLY A 148 -33.97 2.03 1.21
N ASN A 149 -34.15 2.35 -0.07
CA ASN A 149 -33.54 1.60 -1.15
C ASN A 149 -32.03 1.77 -1.15
N VAL A 150 -31.29 0.70 -1.45
CA VAL A 150 -29.84 0.73 -1.61
C VAL A 150 -29.50 0.35 -3.06
N ASP A 151 -29.04 1.33 -3.82
CA ASP A 151 -28.56 1.17 -5.19
C ASP A 151 -27.01 1.20 -5.17
N GLN A 152 -26.39 0.13 -5.65
CA GLN A 152 -24.94 -0.03 -5.64
C GLN A 152 -24.45 -0.35 -7.06
N GLN A 153 -23.68 0.58 -7.62
CA GLN A 153 -23.18 0.50 -9.00
C GLN A 153 -21.64 0.41 -8.98
N GLY A 154 -21.14 -0.62 -9.67
CA GLY A 154 -19.71 -0.91 -9.85
C GLY A 154 -19.14 -0.23 -11.08
#